data_AF-A0A168JYH0-F1
#
_entry.id   AF-A0A168JYH0-F1
#
_cell.length_a   1.000
_cell.length_b   1.000
_cell.length_c   1.000
_cell.angle_alpha   90.00
_cell.angle_beta   90.00
_cell.angle_gamma   90.00
#
_symmetry.space_group_name_H-M   'P 1'
#
loop_
_entity.id
_entity.type
_entity.pdbx_description
1 polymer ?
#
loop_
_entity_poly.entity_id
_entity_poly.type
_entity_poly.pdbx_seq_one_letter_code
_entity_poly.pdbx_strand_id
1 'polypeptide(L)'
;MSYDDGFIDEERKQYTDLSTVESQHNDLIAEEFSDGPYGSPVNAETLGKSTPWRSDQRSPNRFDYENRELHAGLEREYPGDDGQGNASLETFNDPKAE
;
A
#
# COMPACT_ATOMS: atom_id res chain seq x y z
N MET A 1 18.55 -7.57 -5.52
CA MET A 1 17.10 -7.62 -5.72
C MET A 1 16.69 -9.05 -6.05
N SER A 2 16.11 -9.75 -5.08
CA SER A 2 15.24 -10.90 -5.35
C SER A 2 13.95 -10.36 -5.97
N TYR A 3 13.42 -11.08 -6.97
CA TYR A 3 12.13 -10.80 -7.58
C TYR A 3 11.20 -11.96 -7.19
N ASP A 4 10.63 -11.88 -5.99
CA ASP A 4 9.50 -12.73 -5.63
C ASP A 4 8.24 -12.01 -6.12
N ASP A 5 7.47 -12.68 -6.97
CA ASP A 5 6.12 -12.26 -7.42
C ASP A 5 5.97 -10.96 -8.24
N GLY A 6 7.04 -10.42 -8.82
CA GLY A 6 6.98 -9.21 -9.66
C GLY A 6 6.98 -7.89 -8.87
N PHE A 7 7.12 -7.96 -7.56
CA PHE A 7 7.36 -6.82 -6.69
C PHE A 7 8.86 -6.69 -6.38
N ILE A 8 9.33 -5.45 -6.23
CA ILE A 8 10.67 -5.18 -5.70
C ILE A 8 10.60 -5.11 -4.18
N ASP A 9 11.36 -5.99 -3.52
CA ASP A 9 11.51 -5.95 -2.07
C ASP A 9 12.45 -4.80 -1.65
N GLU A 10 12.10 -4.12 -0.56
CA GLU A 10 12.89 -3.04 -0.02
C GLU A 10 13.99 -3.59 0.89
N GLU A 11 15.24 -3.18 0.67
CA GLU A 11 16.35 -3.59 1.53
C GLU A 11 16.24 -2.86 2.87
N ARG A 12 15.49 -3.45 3.82
CA ARG A 12 15.34 -2.92 5.17
C ARG A 12 16.67 -2.96 5.90
N LYS A 13 17.33 -1.81 6.00
CA LYS A 13 18.58 -1.61 6.73
C LYS A 13 18.30 -1.51 8.23
N GLN A 14 19.36 -1.63 9.06
CA GLN A 14 19.26 -1.41 10.50
C GLN A 14 18.70 -0.02 10.87
N TYR A 15 18.81 0.95 9.97
CA TYR A 15 18.22 2.27 10.07
C TYR A 15 17.43 2.56 8.79
N THR A 16 16.12 2.72 8.93
CA THR A 16 15.20 3.19 7.89
C THR A 16 14.87 4.66 8.12
N ASP A 17 14.20 5.30 7.17
CA ASP A 17 13.73 6.67 7.37
C ASP A 17 12.61 6.71 8.43
N LEU A 18 12.17 7.93 8.77
CA LEU A 18 11.09 8.14 9.72
C LEU A 18 9.82 7.44 9.23
N SER A 19 9.01 6.89 10.15
CA SER A 19 7.77 6.18 9.82
C SER A 19 6.82 7.00 8.95
N THR A 20 6.80 8.33 9.11
CA THR A 20 6.01 9.24 8.26
C THR A 20 6.49 9.28 6.81
N VAL A 21 7.81 9.23 6.59
CA VAL A 21 8.40 9.22 5.25
C VAL A 21 8.09 7.89 4.56
N GLU A 22 8.28 6.79 5.29
CA GLU A 22 7.96 5.44 4.81
C GLU A 22 6.47 5.28 4.50
N SER A 23 5.59 5.85 5.32
CA SER A 23 4.14 5.89 5.06
C SER A 23 3.83 6.63 3.77
N GLN A 24 4.36 7.84 3.57
CA GLN A 24 4.15 8.61 2.34
C GLN A 24 4.69 7.91 1.08
N HIS A 25 5.73 7.10 1.24
CA HIS A 25 6.34 6.36 0.14
C HIS A 25 5.53 5.11 -0.25
N ASN A 26 4.91 4.45 0.75
CA ASN A 26 4.20 3.19 0.58
C ASN A 26 2.67 3.33 0.42
N ASP A 27 2.08 4.41 0.94
CA ASP A 27 0.66 4.73 0.79
C ASP A 27 0.41 5.39 -0.57
N LEU A 28 -0.18 4.63 -1.49
CA LEU A 28 -0.48 5.12 -2.83
C LEU A 28 -1.70 6.04 -2.80
N ILE A 29 -1.70 7.04 -3.68
CA ILE A 29 -2.87 7.86 -3.96
C ILE A 29 -3.60 7.31 -5.18
N ALA A 30 -4.93 7.40 -5.17
CA ALA A 30 -5.73 6.99 -6.31
C ALA A 30 -5.53 8.00 -7.45
N GLU A 31 -5.24 7.49 -8.64
CA GLU A 31 -5.15 8.32 -9.84
C GLU A 31 -6.55 8.79 -10.26
N GLU A 32 -6.68 10.07 -10.59
CA GLU A 32 -7.94 10.66 -11.05
C GLU A 32 -8.24 10.33 -12.52
N PHE A 33 -7.19 10.18 -13.33
CA PHE A 33 -7.28 9.97 -14.77
C PHE A 33 -6.54 8.69 -15.17
N SER A 34 -7.14 7.88 -16.04
CA SER A 34 -6.54 6.63 -16.53
C SER A 34 -5.25 6.82 -17.32
N ASP A 35 -5.03 8.02 -17.89
CA ASP A 35 -3.85 8.36 -18.70
C ASP A 35 -2.84 9.25 -17.94
N GLY A 36 -3.06 9.42 -16.62
CA GLY A 36 -2.22 10.26 -15.78
C GLY A 36 -2.54 11.76 -15.85
N PRO A 37 -1.66 12.62 -15.30
CA PRO A 37 -1.94 14.05 -15.14
C PRO A 37 -2.03 14.77 -16.49
N TYR A 38 -3.01 15.69 -16.60
CA TYR A 38 -3.19 16.49 -17.81
C TYR A 38 -1.90 17.25 -18.18
N GLY A 39 -1.48 17.12 -19.44
CA GLY A 39 -0.25 17.73 -19.95
C GLY A 39 1.03 16.93 -19.69
N SER A 40 0.92 15.68 -19.21
CA SER A 40 2.06 14.77 -19.15
C SER A 40 2.68 14.59 -20.55
N PRO A 41 4.01 14.76 -20.71
CA PRO A 41 4.69 14.44 -21.96
C PRO A 41 4.90 12.92 -22.14
N VAL A 42 4.60 12.13 -21.10
CA VAL A 42 4.77 10.68 -21.07
C VAL A 42 3.46 10.04 -21.51
N ASN A 43 3.43 9.50 -22.73
CA ASN A 43 2.39 8.59 -23.17
C ASN A 43 2.76 7.19 -22.62
N ALA A 44 2.14 6.77 -21.52
CA ALA A 44 2.43 5.48 -20.93
C ALA A 44 1.79 4.36 -21.79
N GLU A 45 2.61 3.43 -22.30
CA GLU A 45 2.11 2.28 -23.07
C GLU A 45 1.33 1.29 -22.19
N THR A 46 1.65 1.27 -20.89
CA THR A 46 1.02 0.42 -19.88
C THR A 46 0.30 1.27 -18.85
N LEU A 47 -0.96 0.93 -18.56
CA LEU A 47 -1.75 1.59 -17.53
C LEU A 47 -1.17 1.33 -16.13
N GLY A 48 -1.22 2.36 -15.28
CA GLY A 48 -0.75 2.31 -13.90
C GLY A 48 0.61 3.00 -13.70
N LYS A 49 1.42 2.44 -12.80
CA LYS A 49 2.62 3.11 -12.27
C LYS A 49 3.79 3.04 -13.26
N SER A 50 4.49 4.16 -13.43
CA SER A 50 5.71 4.26 -14.25
C SER A 50 6.96 3.66 -13.62
N THR A 51 6.93 3.37 -12.32
CA THR A 51 8.01 2.74 -11.57
C THR A 51 7.59 1.36 -11.10
N PRO A 52 8.54 0.43 -10.87
CA PRO A 52 8.22 -0.90 -10.35
C PRO A 52 7.39 -0.82 -9.06
N TRP A 53 6.51 -1.81 -8.90
CA TRP A 53 5.72 -1.99 -7.68
C TRP A 53 6.59 -2.52 -6.56
N ARG A 54 6.45 -1.95 -5.35
CA ARG A 54 7.13 -2.46 -4.14
C ARG A 54 6.20 -3.38 -3.37
N SER A 55 6.78 -4.35 -2.66
CA SER A 55 6.04 -5.28 -1.78
C SER A 55 5.27 -4.55 -0.68
N ASP A 56 5.88 -3.50 -0.12
CA ASP A 56 5.30 -2.72 0.98
C ASP A 56 4.26 -1.66 0.51
N GLN A 57 4.12 -1.46 -0.80
CA GLN A 57 3.15 -0.49 -1.35
C GLN A 57 1.72 -1.00 -1.27
N ARG A 58 0.80 -0.09 -0.95
CA ARG A 58 -0.62 -0.43 -0.75
C ARG A 58 -1.55 0.61 -1.33
N SER A 59 -2.71 0.13 -1.78
CA SER A 59 -3.80 0.95 -2.30
C SER A 59 -4.40 1.84 -1.18
N PRO A 60 -4.87 3.05 -1.50
CA PRO A 60 -5.56 3.88 -0.52
C PRO A 60 -6.89 3.23 -0.16
N ASN A 61 -7.02 2.75 1.08
CA ASN A 61 -8.29 2.27 1.59
C ASN A 61 -9.13 3.46 2.07
N ARG A 62 -10.30 3.65 1.46
CA ARG A 62 -11.27 4.72 1.78
C ARG A 62 -12.05 4.47 3.07
N PHE A 63 -11.99 3.25 3.59
CA PHE A 63 -12.76 2.83 4.76
C PHE A 63 -11.87 2.50 5.96
N ASP A 64 -10.55 2.55 5.82
CA ASP A 64 -9.62 2.33 6.94
C ASP A 64 -9.45 3.56 7.83
N TYR A 65 -8.73 3.37 8.93
CA TYR A 65 -8.27 4.47 9.77
C TYR A 65 -7.13 5.25 9.10
N GLU A 66 -7.18 6.58 9.23
CA GLU A 66 -6.11 7.48 8.82
C GLU A 66 -4.80 7.18 9.55
N ASN A 67 -4.87 6.93 10.87
CA ASN A 67 -3.71 6.56 11.67
C ASN A 67 -3.69 5.05 11.95
N ARG A 68 -3.16 4.27 11.00
CA ARG A 68 -3.15 2.81 11.10
C ARG A 68 -2.30 2.27 12.24
N GLU A 69 -1.20 2.94 12.56
CA GLU A 69 -0.28 2.51 13.63
C GLU A 69 -0.98 2.55 15.00
N LEU A 70 -1.68 3.64 15.31
CA LEU A 70 -2.43 3.76 16.57
C LEU A 70 -3.61 2.78 16.66
N HIS A 71 -4.14 2.35 15.53
CA HIS A 71 -5.30 1.47 15.49
C HIS A 71 -4.93 0.01 15.17
N ALA A 72 -3.66 -0.33 14.99
CA ALA A 72 -3.22 -1.65 14.53
C ALA A 72 -3.75 -2.77 15.42
N GLY A 73 -4.40 -3.77 14.83
CA GLY A 73 -4.99 -4.90 15.55
C GLY A 73 -6.26 -4.58 16.35
N LEU A 74 -6.84 -3.39 16.18
CA LEU A 74 -8.15 -3.05 16.72
C LEU A 74 -9.21 -3.24 15.64
N GLU A 75 -10.22 -4.05 15.94
CA GLU A 75 -11.39 -4.19 15.08
C GLU A 75 -12.25 -2.92 15.13
N ARG A 76 -12.83 -2.57 13.98
CA ARG A 76 -13.81 -1.50 13.90
C ARG A 76 -15.15 -2.03 14.40
N GLU A 77 -15.58 -1.55 15.56
CA GLU A 77 -16.92 -1.87 16.08
C GLU A 77 -18.01 -1.07 15.34
N TYR A 78 -18.21 -1.38 14.05
CA TYR A 78 -19.23 -0.78 13.19
C TYR A 78 -20.12 -1.87 12.56
N PRO A 79 -21.47 -1.75 12.61
CA PRO A 79 -22.35 -2.74 12.00
C PRO A 79 -22.14 -2.85 10.49
N GLY A 80 -21.77 -4.04 10.02
CA GLY A 80 -21.45 -4.31 8.61
C GLY A 80 -19.96 -4.21 8.27
N ASP A 81 -19.10 -3.97 9.26
CA ASP A 81 -17.66 -4.18 9.12
C ASP A 81 -17.35 -5.68 9.08
N ASP A 82 -16.44 -6.09 8.20
CA ASP A 82 -16.01 -7.49 8.04
C ASP A 82 -14.91 -7.88 9.05
N GLY A 83 -14.57 -6.99 9.99
CA GLY A 83 -13.55 -7.22 11.01
C GLY A 83 -12.13 -7.21 10.45
N GLN A 84 -11.95 -6.96 9.15
CA GLN A 84 -10.63 -6.85 8.51
C GLN A 84 -10.07 -5.42 8.59
N GLY A 85 -10.47 -4.67 9.63
CA GLY A 85 -9.94 -3.34 9.90
C GLY A 85 -8.42 -3.36 10.00
N ASN A 86 -7.75 -2.45 9.27
CA ASN A 86 -6.32 -2.18 9.27
C ASN A 86 -5.42 -3.39 9.60
N ALA A 87 -5.74 -4.52 8.96
CA ALA A 87 -5.07 -5.79 9.14
C ALA A 87 -3.56 -5.54 9.05
N SER A 88 -2.87 -5.92 10.12
CA SER A 88 -1.42 -5.97 10.18
C SER A 88 -0.87 -6.54 8.88
N LEU A 89 0.26 -6.00 8.40
CA LEU A 89 0.95 -6.43 7.17
C LEU A 89 1.15 -7.96 7.08
N GLU A 90 1.05 -8.68 8.19
CA GLU A 90 1.15 -10.13 8.28
C GLU A 90 -0.05 -10.89 7.69
N THR A 91 -1.26 -10.31 7.67
CA THR A 91 -2.46 -11.03 7.25
C THR A 91 -2.57 -11.21 5.73
N PHE A 92 -1.88 -10.39 4.94
CA PHE A 92 -1.83 -10.53 3.47
C PHE A 92 -0.91 -11.66 2.99
N ASN A 93 0.02 -12.13 3.84
CA ASN A 93 0.95 -13.21 3.53
C ASN A 93 0.67 -14.49 4.34
N ASP A 94 -0.46 -14.57 5.05
CA ASP A 94 -0.83 -15.74 5.82
C ASP A 94 -1.64 -16.73 4.96
N PRO A 95 -1.12 -17.93 4.62
CA PRO A 95 -1.81 -18.92 3.80
C PRO A 95 -2.97 -19.62 4.52
N LYS A 96 -3.44 -19.08 5.66
CA LYS A 96 -4.50 -19.66 6.50
C LYS A 96 -5.71 -18.75 6.69
N ALA A 97 -5.81 -17.65 5.95
CA ALA A 97 -7.05 -16.90 5.85
C ALA A 97 -7.99 -17.57 4.82
N GLU A 98 -8.49 -18.76 5.18
CA GLU A 98 -9.62 -19.44 4.51
C GLU A 98 -10.63 -19.90 5.55
#